data_AF-A0A383DNW7-F1
#
_entry.id   AF-A0A383DNW7-F1
#
_cell.length_a   1.000
_cell.length_b   1.000
_cell.length_c   1.000
_cell.angle_alpha   90.00
_cell.angle_beta   90.00
_cell.angle_gamma   90.00
#
_symmetry.space_group_name_H-M   'P 1'
#
loop_
_entity.id
_entity.type
_entity.pdbx_description
1 polymer ?
#
loop_
_entity_poly.entity_id
_entity_poly.type
_entity_poly.pdbx_seq_one_letter_code
_entity_poly.pdbx_strand_id
1 'polypeptide(L)'
;RRQQLEDDMREEVMPKNILMIGPTGVGKTEIARRLAKLAQAPFIKVEATKFTEVGYVGRDVEQIIRDLVETAIHMTRKTQRKSVQAKAELQAEERVIDALVGESAGKETREKFRRMLRDGELDDSEIELEVSDSGSGLPTFDIPGMPGAQMGMINLSDMLGKAFGQSTKKRNMTVADSHTVLLADESDKLLDEESIVREAISAVENNGIVFLDEIDKITARSERMGADVSREGV
;
A
#
# COMPACT_ATOMS: atom_id res chain seq x y z
N ARG A 1 13.75 -0.89 -24.87
CA ARG A 1 14.47 -1.95 -25.61
C ARG A 1 13.94 -3.34 -25.26
N ARG A 2 14.05 -3.87 -24.02
CA ARG A 2 13.47 -5.18 -23.65
C ARG A 2 11.96 -5.26 -23.94
N GLN A 3 11.18 -4.27 -23.51
CA GLN A 3 9.73 -4.19 -23.77
C GLN A 3 9.33 -4.05 -25.27
N GLN A 4 10.28 -3.84 -26.17
CA GLN A 4 10.03 -3.67 -27.61
C GLN A 4 10.41 -4.92 -28.43
N LEU A 5 10.84 -6.00 -27.77
CA LEU A 5 11.21 -7.26 -28.42
C LEU A 5 10.01 -8.22 -28.41
N GLU A 6 10.01 -9.21 -29.29
CA GLU A 6 9.07 -10.36 -29.24
C GLU A 6 9.35 -11.22 -27.99
N ASP A 7 8.32 -11.91 -27.49
CA ASP A 7 8.34 -12.57 -26.17
C ASP A 7 9.54 -13.51 -25.99
N ASP A 8 9.86 -14.34 -27.00
CA ASP A 8 11.00 -15.27 -26.96
C ASP A 8 12.36 -14.56 -26.77
N MET A 9 12.52 -13.37 -27.35
CA MET A 9 13.76 -12.58 -27.20
C MET A 9 13.78 -11.70 -25.95
N ARG A 10 12.64 -11.52 -25.25
CA ARG A 10 12.59 -10.72 -24.02
C ARG A 10 13.21 -11.43 -22.84
N GLU A 11 13.13 -12.75 -22.80
CA GLU A 11 13.72 -13.59 -21.74
C GLU A 11 15.25 -13.61 -21.82
N GLU A 12 15.81 -13.58 -23.01
CA GLU A 12 17.26 -13.58 -23.22
C GLU A 12 17.94 -12.24 -22.87
N VAL A 13 17.16 -11.14 -22.82
CA VAL A 13 17.69 -9.81 -22.55
C VAL A 13 17.57 -9.46 -21.06
N MET A 14 18.65 -9.72 -20.34
CA MET A 14 18.77 -9.35 -18.92
C MET A 14 18.87 -7.82 -18.72
N PRO A 15 18.32 -7.29 -17.61
CA PRO A 15 18.51 -5.90 -17.21
C PRO A 15 19.99 -5.53 -17.13
N LYS A 16 20.32 -4.30 -17.53
CA LYS A 16 21.67 -3.74 -17.37
C LYS A 16 21.73 -2.97 -16.05
N ASN A 17 22.21 -3.66 -15.02
CA ASN A 17 22.37 -3.07 -13.69
C ASN A 17 23.37 -1.91 -13.71
N ILE A 18 23.17 -0.92 -12.85
CA ILE A 18 23.99 0.30 -12.77
C ILE A 18 24.76 0.31 -11.45
N LEU A 19 26.08 0.46 -11.53
CA LEU A 19 26.93 0.72 -10.36
C LEU A 19 27.23 2.23 -10.29
N MET A 20 26.73 2.89 -9.23
CA MET A 20 26.98 4.32 -9.01
C MET A 20 28.17 4.51 -8.05
N ILE A 21 29.22 5.19 -8.50
CA ILE A 21 30.41 5.47 -7.69
C ILE A 21 30.48 6.98 -7.41
N GLY A 22 30.63 7.35 -6.15
CA GLY A 22 30.79 8.74 -5.72
C GLY A 22 30.68 8.90 -4.20
N PRO A 23 31.08 10.05 -3.64
CA PRO A 23 31.00 10.29 -2.20
C PRO A 23 29.56 10.30 -1.68
N THR A 24 29.38 10.29 -0.37
CA THR A 24 28.05 10.45 0.26
C THR A 24 27.49 11.84 -0.06
N GLY A 25 26.16 11.97 -0.09
CA GLY A 25 25.50 13.27 -0.28
C GLY A 25 25.44 13.80 -1.72
N VAL A 26 26.08 13.18 -2.72
CA VAL A 26 26.04 13.63 -4.14
C VAL A 26 24.73 13.32 -4.88
N GLY A 27 23.73 12.78 -4.19
CA GLY A 27 22.41 12.54 -4.76
C GLY A 27 22.20 11.18 -5.46
N LYS A 28 23.08 10.18 -5.27
CA LYS A 28 22.93 8.82 -5.86
C LYS A 28 21.53 8.22 -5.62
N THR A 29 21.07 8.25 -4.38
CA THR A 29 19.74 7.75 -3.98
C THR A 29 18.62 8.57 -4.60
N GLU A 30 18.78 9.89 -4.72
CA GLU A 30 17.76 10.76 -5.31
C GLU A 30 17.63 10.53 -6.83
N ILE A 31 18.74 10.28 -7.53
CA ILE A 31 18.70 9.91 -8.94
C ILE A 31 17.88 8.63 -9.13
N ALA A 32 18.15 7.59 -8.34
CA ALA A 32 17.41 6.33 -8.42
C ALA A 32 15.92 6.50 -8.06
N ARG A 33 15.61 7.22 -6.98
CA ARG A 33 14.22 7.50 -6.56
C ARG A 33 13.44 8.27 -7.61
N ARG A 34 14.05 9.30 -8.21
CA ARG A 34 13.41 10.12 -9.25
C ARG A 34 13.21 9.33 -10.54
N LEU A 35 14.18 8.51 -10.93
CA LEU A 35 14.04 7.60 -12.06
C LEU A 35 12.84 6.66 -11.87
N ALA A 36 12.73 6.03 -10.70
CA ALA A 36 11.61 5.15 -10.42
C ALA A 36 10.25 5.87 -10.46
N LYS A 37 10.18 7.08 -9.89
CA LYS A 37 8.96 7.90 -9.95
C LYS A 37 8.57 8.28 -11.39
N LEU A 38 9.54 8.63 -12.23
CA LEU A 38 9.31 8.96 -13.65
C LEU A 38 8.87 7.74 -14.46
N ALA A 39 9.47 6.58 -14.19
CA ALA A 39 9.12 5.31 -14.82
C ALA A 39 7.84 4.66 -14.23
N GLN A 40 7.23 5.27 -13.20
CA GLN A 40 6.13 4.69 -12.42
C GLN A 40 6.43 3.27 -11.93
N ALA A 41 7.69 3.03 -11.57
CA ALA A 41 8.21 1.74 -11.16
C ALA A 41 8.15 1.55 -9.63
N PRO A 42 7.84 0.33 -9.14
CA PRO A 42 8.06 -0.03 -7.74
C PRO A 42 9.52 0.19 -7.35
N PHE A 43 9.77 0.78 -6.17
CA PHE A 43 11.11 1.16 -5.74
C PHE A 43 11.34 0.82 -4.26
N ILE A 44 12.48 0.18 -3.98
CA ILE A 44 12.93 -0.11 -2.62
C ILE A 44 14.40 0.35 -2.44
N LYS A 45 14.70 0.97 -1.30
CA LYS A 45 16.08 1.26 -0.87
C LYS A 45 16.45 0.26 0.23
N VAL A 46 17.57 -0.43 0.06
CA VAL A 46 18.12 -1.34 1.07
C VAL A 46 19.59 -1.04 1.29
N GLU A 47 20.04 -1.09 2.54
CA GLU A 47 21.47 -0.96 2.89
C GLU A 47 22.09 -2.35 2.91
N ALA A 48 23.18 -2.55 2.16
CA ALA A 48 23.81 -3.87 2.01
C ALA A 48 24.36 -4.43 3.33
N THR A 49 24.76 -3.55 4.25
CA THR A 49 25.29 -3.92 5.57
C THR A 49 24.28 -4.64 6.46
N LYS A 50 22.97 -4.51 6.17
CA LYS A 50 21.89 -5.18 6.92
C LYS A 50 21.91 -6.71 6.84
N PHE A 51 22.61 -7.28 5.85
CA PHE A 51 22.67 -8.73 5.63
C PHE A 51 23.99 -9.37 6.09
N THR A 52 24.87 -8.63 6.76
CA THR A 52 26.14 -9.18 7.29
C THR A 52 25.96 -9.88 8.65
N GLU A 53 26.94 -10.70 9.05
CA GLU A 53 26.95 -11.61 10.22
C GLU A 53 26.37 -11.06 11.54
N VAL A 54 26.56 -9.77 11.85
CA VAL A 54 26.06 -9.14 13.09
C VAL A 54 24.55 -8.81 13.01
N GLY A 55 23.98 -8.78 11.80
CA GLY A 55 22.57 -8.49 11.50
C GLY A 55 21.76 -9.65 10.92
N TYR A 56 22.39 -10.81 10.69
CA TYR A 56 21.77 -11.97 10.02
C TYR A 56 20.75 -12.75 10.89
N VAL A 57 20.64 -12.44 12.18
CA VAL A 57 19.61 -13.06 13.04
C VAL A 57 18.23 -12.48 12.66
N GLY A 58 17.61 -13.05 11.62
CA GLY A 58 16.21 -12.82 11.25
C GLY A 58 15.94 -11.95 10.02
N ARG A 59 16.91 -11.69 9.13
CA ARG A 59 16.66 -10.95 7.87
C ARG A 59 17.13 -11.74 6.64
N ASP A 60 16.16 -12.10 5.80
CA ASP A 60 16.34 -12.83 4.55
C ASP A 60 16.52 -11.86 3.37
N VAL A 61 17.43 -12.16 2.43
CA VAL A 61 17.60 -11.40 1.19
C VAL A 61 16.32 -11.40 0.34
N GLU A 62 15.50 -12.44 0.47
CA GLU A 62 14.17 -12.50 -0.16
C GLU A 62 13.23 -11.39 0.33
N GLN A 63 13.44 -10.87 1.53
CA GLN A 63 12.62 -9.78 2.09
C GLN A 63 12.69 -8.52 1.22
N ILE A 64 13.81 -8.28 0.51
CA ILE A 64 13.94 -7.16 -0.42
C ILE A 64 12.84 -7.22 -1.50
N ILE A 65 12.60 -8.41 -2.04
CA ILE A 65 11.60 -8.62 -3.10
C ILE A 65 10.19 -8.59 -2.52
N ARG A 66 9.99 -9.15 -1.31
CA ARG A 66 8.69 -9.08 -0.62
C ARG A 66 8.28 -7.63 -0.36
N ASP A 67 9.17 -6.80 0.18
CA ASP A 67 8.93 -5.36 0.42
C ASP A 67 8.67 -4.59 -0.89
N LEU A 68 9.35 -4.99 -1.98
CA LEU A 68 9.16 -4.40 -3.30
C LEU A 68 7.77 -4.74 -3.87
N VAL A 69 7.30 -5.99 -3.70
CA VAL A 69 5.95 -6.41 -4.07
C VAL A 69 4.90 -5.69 -3.25
N GLU A 70 5.08 -5.52 -1.94
CA GLU A 70 4.18 -4.72 -1.10
C GLU A 70 4.08 -3.26 -1.59
N THR A 71 5.23 -2.67 -1.94
CA THR A 71 5.27 -1.33 -2.54
C THR A 71 4.49 -1.28 -3.85
N ALA A 72 4.63 -2.29 -4.70
CA ALA A 72 3.89 -2.40 -5.96
C ALA A 72 2.38 -2.56 -5.72
N ILE A 73 1.95 -3.39 -4.77
CA ILE A 73 0.54 -3.55 -4.40
C ILE A 73 -0.06 -2.21 -3.98
N HIS A 74 0.65 -1.44 -3.16
CA HIS A 74 0.19 -0.11 -2.75
C HIS A 74 0.06 0.86 -3.94
N MET A 75 1.03 0.85 -4.85
CA MET A 75 1.03 1.68 -6.06
C MET A 75 -0.12 1.29 -7.02
N THR A 76 -0.32 -0.01 -7.26
CA THR A 76 -1.39 -0.55 -8.10
C THR A 76 -2.76 -0.24 -7.52
N ARG A 77 -2.97 -0.51 -6.22
CA ARG A 77 -4.21 -0.17 -5.51
C ARG A 77 -4.56 1.31 -5.66
N LYS A 78 -3.58 2.20 -5.46
CA LYS A 78 -3.78 3.65 -5.62
C LYS A 78 -4.18 4.03 -7.04
N THR A 79 -3.66 3.34 -8.05
CA THR A 79 -3.99 3.58 -9.46
C THR A 79 -5.39 3.07 -9.78
N GLN A 80 -5.73 1.85 -9.35
CA GLN A 80 -7.05 1.28 -9.55
C GLN A 80 -8.16 2.06 -8.82
N ARG A 81 -7.92 2.53 -7.57
CA ARG A 81 -8.86 3.42 -6.86
C ARG A 81 -9.24 4.65 -7.69
N LYS A 82 -8.28 5.26 -8.40
CA LYS A 82 -8.56 6.39 -9.30
C LYS A 82 -9.43 6.00 -10.48
N SER A 83 -9.26 4.79 -11.04
CA SER A 83 -10.08 4.33 -12.16
C SER A 83 -11.54 4.06 -11.79
N VAL A 84 -11.80 3.72 -10.51
CA VAL A 84 -13.17 3.45 -10.02
C VAL A 84 -13.81 4.67 -9.34
N GLN A 85 -13.09 5.78 -9.21
CA GLN A 85 -13.52 6.96 -8.45
C GLN A 85 -14.90 7.47 -8.87
N ALA A 86 -15.16 7.63 -10.17
CA ALA A 86 -16.45 8.13 -10.66
C ALA A 86 -17.62 7.19 -10.30
N LYS A 87 -17.39 5.88 -10.28
CA LYS A 87 -18.41 4.90 -9.89
C LYS A 87 -18.60 4.90 -8.36
N ALA A 88 -17.51 5.03 -7.61
CA ALA A 88 -17.52 5.13 -6.16
C ALA A 88 -18.25 6.40 -5.69
N GLU A 89 -18.06 7.54 -6.36
CA GLU A 89 -18.77 8.80 -6.08
C GLU A 89 -20.29 8.62 -6.22
N LEU A 90 -20.76 7.98 -7.30
CA LEU A 90 -22.19 7.71 -7.48
C LEU A 90 -22.74 6.78 -6.40
N GLN A 91 -22.01 5.74 -6.01
CA GLN A 91 -22.44 4.82 -4.95
C GLN A 91 -22.45 5.50 -3.57
N ALA A 92 -21.46 6.36 -3.30
CA ALA A 92 -21.40 7.17 -2.09
C ALA A 92 -22.59 8.15 -2.02
N GLU A 93 -22.90 8.86 -3.11
CA GLU A 93 -24.08 9.73 -3.20
C GLU A 93 -25.37 8.95 -2.91
N GLU A 94 -25.55 7.75 -3.49
CA GLU A 94 -26.75 6.94 -3.22
C GLU A 94 -26.87 6.56 -1.75
N ARG A 95 -25.77 6.21 -1.08
CA ARG A 95 -25.78 5.88 0.36
C ARG A 95 -26.15 7.08 1.24
N VAL A 96 -25.68 8.28 0.89
CA VAL A 96 -26.08 9.51 1.58
C VAL A 96 -27.57 9.77 1.40
N ILE A 97 -28.09 9.61 0.17
CA ILE A 97 -29.52 9.77 -0.13
C ILE A 97 -30.34 8.74 0.67
N ASP A 98 -29.91 7.48 0.70
CA ASP A 98 -30.57 6.41 1.47
C ASP A 98 -30.65 6.75 2.95
N ALA A 99 -29.57 7.32 3.53
CA ALA A 99 -29.56 7.74 4.92
C ALA A 99 -30.48 8.95 5.20
N LEU A 100 -30.64 9.86 4.24
CA LEU A 100 -31.45 11.07 4.39
C LEU A 100 -32.95 10.82 4.22
N VAL A 101 -33.36 10.03 3.23
CA VAL A 101 -34.78 9.84 2.87
C VAL A 101 -35.31 8.45 3.14
N GLY A 102 -34.43 7.49 3.47
CA GLY A 102 -34.75 6.08 3.61
C GLY A 102 -34.77 5.32 2.27
N GLU A 103 -34.46 4.03 2.32
CA GLU A 103 -34.38 3.15 1.14
C GLU A 103 -35.70 3.05 0.36
N SER A 104 -36.84 3.23 1.03
CA SER A 104 -38.18 3.13 0.44
C SER A 104 -38.71 4.43 -0.18
N ALA A 105 -37.91 5.50 -0.19
CA ALA A 105 -38.32 6.79 -0.76
C ALA A 105 -38.58 6.69 -2.28
N GLY A 106 -39.65 7.35 -2.74
CA GLY A 106 -40.01 7.40 -4.16
C GLY A 106 -38.93 8.08 -5.02
N LYS A 107 -38.86 7.71 -6.30
CA LYS A 107 -37.84 8.22 -7.25
C LYS A 107 -37.79 9.76 -7.30
N GLU A 108 -38.94 10.42 -7.30
CA GLU A 108 -39.01 11.88 -7.36
C GLU A 108 -38.38 12.54 -6.12
N THR A 109 -38.60 11.99 -4.93
CA THR A 109 -37.98 12.49 -3.69
C THR A 109 -36.46 12.32 -3.74
N ARG A 110 -35.98 11.15 -4.18
CA ARG A 110 -34.54 10.87 -4.32
C ARG A 110 -33.87 11.83 -5.31
N GLU A 111 -34.51 12.14 -6.43
CA GLU A 111 -33.98 13.08 -7.42
C GLU A 111 -33.88 14.51 -6.88
N LYS A 112 -34.88 14.96 -6.10
CA LYS A 112 -34.84 16.27 -5.43
C LYS A 112 -33.68 16.33 -4.43
N PHE A 113 -33.55 15.33 -3.56
CA PHE A 113 -32.47 15.26 -2.57
C PHE A 113 -31.09 15.13 -3.22
N ARG A 114 -30.97 14.39 -4.33
CA ARG A 114 -29.71 14.32 -5.10
C ARG A 114 -29.29 15.69 -5.62
N ARG A 115 -30.25 16.50 -6.06
CA ARG A 115 -29.99 17.87 -6.50
C ARG A 115 -29.51 18.74 -5.34
N MET A 116 -30.25 18.74 -4.23
CA MET A 116 -29.89 19.48 -3.02
C MET A 116 -28.53 19.08 -2.45
N LEU A 117 -28.18 17.78 -2.50
CA LEU A 117 -26.87 17.27 -2.09
C LEU A 117 -25.75 17.84 -2.97
N ARG A 118 -25.94 17.86 -4.29
CA ARG A 118 -24.95 18.42 -5.23
C ARG A 118 -24.84 19.93 -5.16
N ASP A 119 -25.92 20.60 -4.78
CA ASP A 119 -25.97 22.04 -4.56
C ASP A 119 -25.37 22.45 -3.19
N GLY A 120 -25.00 21.47 -2.34
CA GLY A 120 -24.38 21.70 -1.02
C GLY A 120 -25.36 22.12 0.07
N GLU A 121 -26.67 22.03 -0.18
CA GLU A 121 -27.71 22.49 0.77
C GLU A 121 -27.86 21.56 1.98
N LEU A 122 -27.31 20.35 1.91
CA LEU A 122 -27.47 19.31 2.92
C LEU A 122 -26.22 19.07 3.76
N ASP A 123 -25.13 19.82 3.52
CA ASP A 123 -23.80 19.58 4.11
C ASP A 123 -23.82 19.48 5.64
N ASP A 124 -24.61 20.32 6.32
CA ASP A 124 -24.75 20.35 7.78
C ASP A 124 -25.72 19.30 8.35
N SER A 125 -26.37 18.50 7.50
CA SER A 125 -27.32 17.48 7.95
C SER A 125 -26.58 16.30 8.58
N GLU A 126 -27.05 15.86 9.74
CA GLU A 126 -26.51 14.68 10.43
C GLU A 126 -27.13 13.40 9.83
N ILE A 127 -26.27 12.44 9.51
CA ILE A 127 -26.66 11.13 8.99
C ILE A 127 -25.95 10.00 9.75
N GLU A 128 -26.63 8.87 9.88
CA GLU A 128 -26.07 7.65 10.43
C GLU A 128 -25.68 6.71 9.28
N LEU A 129 -24.40 6.33 9.22
CA LEU A 129 -23.85 5.49 8.16
C LEU A 129 -23.13 4.27 8.71
N GLU A 130 -23.32 3.12 8.05
CA GLU A 130 -22.58 1.89 8.31
C GLU A 130 -21.27 1.85 7.51
N VAL A 131 -20.18 2.37 8.05
CA VAL A 131 -18.89 2.41 7.37
C VAL A 131 -17.99 1.27 7.81
N SER A 132 -17.17 0.77 6.88
CA SER A 132 -16.19 -0.29 7.14
C SER A 132 -15.24 0.14 8.26
N ASP A 133 -15.14 -0.68 9.31
CA ASP A 133 -14.21 -0.45 10.42
C ASP A 133 -12.82 -0.86 9.96
N SER A 134 -12.16 0.03 9.23
CA SER A 134 -10.75 -0.08 8.86
C SER A 134 -9.87 0.27 10.05
N GLY A 135 -10.00 -0.52 11.13
CA GLY A 135 -9.04 -0.65 12.23
C GLY A 135 -8.31 0.63 12.63
N SER A 136 -9.03 1.72 12.91
CA SER A 136 -8.43 2.89 13.54
C SER A 136 -8.15 2.55 15.01
N GLY A 137 -6.94 2.06 15.29
CA GLY A 137 -6.31 1.93 16.60
C GLY A 137 -7.25 1.61 17.77
N LEU A 138 -7.43 0.32 18.08
CA LEU A 138 -8.08 -0.08 19.32
C LEU A 138 -7.33 0.49 20.52
N PRO A 139 -8.02 1.08 21.52
CA PRO A 139 -7.38 1.56 22.74
C PRO A 139 -6.68 0.39 23.44
N THR A 140 -5.40 0.56 23.73
CA THR A 140 -4.64 -0.35 24.59
C THR A 140 -5.36 -0.49 25.92
N PHE A 141 -5.89 -1.68 26.19
CA PHE A 141 -6.53 -2.00 27.47
C PHE A 141 -5.41 -2.37 28.45
N ASP A 142 -5.07 -1.44 29.36
CA ASP A 142 -4.14 -1.72 30.45
C ASP A 142 -4.80 -2.65 31.47
N ILE A 143 -4.27 -3.86 31.61
CA ILE A 143 -4.69 -4.81 32.66
C ILE A 143 -4.02 -4.38 33.98
N PRO A 144 -4.79 -4.03 35.03
CA PRO A 144 -4.23 -3.64 36.32
C PRO A 144 -3.45 -4.81 36.96
N GLY A 145 -2.16 -4.60 37.23
CA GLY A 145 -1.35 -5.52 38.04
C GLY A 145 -0.21 -6.27 37.34
N MET A 146 0.01 -6.07 36.03
CA MET A 146 1.12 -6.70 35.29
C MET A 146 1.90 -5.67 34.46
N PRO A 147 2.98 -5.07 35.00
CA PRO A 147 3.87 -4.20 34.23
C PRO A 147 4.65 -5.04 33.21
N GLY A 148 4.42 -4.81 31.92
CA GLY A 148 5.24 -5.39 30.83
C GLY A 148 4.68 -6.61 30.11
N ALA A 149 3.47 -7.08 30.43
CA ALA A 149 2.79 -8.14 29.68
C ALA A 149 1.95 -7.56 28.52
N GLN A 150 2.59 -7.04 27.46
CA GLN A 150 1.93 -6.78 26.17
C GLN A 150 1.67 -8.13 25.47
N MET A 151 0.58 -8.81 25.82
CA MET A 151 0.15 -10.02 25.12
C MET A 151 -0.45 -9.65 23.76
N GLY A 152 0.13 -10.23 22.70
CA GLY A 152 -0.17 -9.99 21.28
C GLY A 152 -1.55 -10.45 20.81
N MET A 153 -2.61 -9.82 21.33
CA MET A 153 -3.98 -9.91 20.80
C MET A 153 -4.16 -9.21 19.45
N ILE A 154 -3.15 -8.45 19.00
CA ILE A 154 -3.16 -7.62 17.80
C ILE A 154 -3.33 -8.50 16.54
N ASN A 155 -2.60 -9.61 16.42
CA ASN A 155 -2.61 -10.44 15.21
C ASN A 155 -3.83 -11.37 15.10
N LEU A 156 -4.43 -11.79 16.22
CA LEU A 156 -5.56 -12.71 16.18
C LEU A 156 -6.87 -12.00 15.81
N SER A 157 -7.02 -10.71 16.17
CA SER A 157 -8.19 -9.91 15.81
C SER A 157 -8.25 -9.56 14.32
N ASP A 158 -7.12 -9.19 13.71
CA ASP A 158 -7.02 -8.89 12.27
C ASP A 158 -7.19 -10.14 11.40
N MET A 159 -6.70 -11.30 11.86
CA MET A 159 -6.94 -12.58 11.18
C MET A 159 -8.40 -13.04 11.30
N LEU A 160 -9.06 -12.80 12.44
CA LEU A 160 -10.45 -13.17 12.67
C LEU A 160 -11.41 -12.23 11.90
N GLY A 161 -11.10 -10.93 11.82
CA GLY A 161 -11.86 -9.94 11.05
C GLY A 161 -11.81 -10.21 9.54
N LYS A 162 -10.67 -10.65 9.00
CA LYS A 162 -10.58 -11.07 7.58
C LYS A 162 -11.35 -12.36 7.28
N ALA A 163 -11.52 -13.26 8.27
CA ALA A 163 -12.25 -14.52 8.11
C ALA A 163 -13.78 -14.39 8.28
N PHE A 164 -14.25 -13.36 9.00
CA PHE A 164 -15.68 -13.11 9.26
C PHE A 164 -16.31 -11.97 8.44
N GLY A 165 -15.55 -11.39 7.51
CA GLY A 165 -15.96 -10.22 6.72
C GLY A 165 -15.63 -8.90 7.42
N GLN A 166 -15.39 -7.85 6.63
CA GLN A 166 -15.15 -6.50 7.14
C GLN A 166 -16.28 -6.10 8.10
N SER A 167 -15.96 -5.91 9.38
CA SER A 167 -16.94 -5.42 10.35
C SER A 167 -17.34 -3.99 9.98
N THR A 168 -18.61 -3.75 9.71
CA THR A 168 -19.14 -2.40 9.56
C THR A 168 -19.53 -1.84 10.93
N LYS A 169 -19.32 -0.54 11.12
CA LYS A 169 -19.72 0.17 12.33
C LYS A 169 -20.59 1.36 11.98
N LYS A 170 -21.72 1.47 12.68
CA LYS A 170 -22.59 2.66 12.61
C LYS A 170 -21.85 3.86 13.20
N ARG A 171 -21.74 4.93 12.42
CA ARG A 171 -21.17 6.21 12.83
C ARG A 171 -22.12 7.32 12.40
N ASN A 172 -22.37 8.24 13.31
CA ASN A 172 -23.06 9.49 13.02
C ASN A 172 -22.03 10.53 12.57
N MET A 173 -22.33 11.24 11.50
CA MET A 173 -21.51 12.33 10.97
C MET A 173 -22.33 13.24 10.08
N THR A 174 -21.78 14.41 9.77
CA THR A 174 -22.38 15.32 8.79
C THR A 174 -22.30 14.76 7.37
N VAL A 175 -23.20 15.20 6.50
CA VAL A 175 -23.15 14.88 5.06
C VAL A 175 -21.81 15.32 4.46
N ALA A 176 -21.29 16.49 4.82
CA ALA A 176 -20.00 16.99 4.36
C ALA A 176 -18.85 16.03 4.71
N ASP A 177 -18.77 15.58 5.96
CA ASP A 177 -17.71 14.68 6.41
C ASP A 177 -17.86 13.28 5.78
N SER A 178 -19.10 12.85 5.55
CA SER A 178 -19.41 11.53 4.99
C SER A 178 -18.83 11.30 3.61
N HIS A 179 -18.69 12.35 2.79
CA HIS A 179 -18.24 12.23 1.41
C HIS A 179 -16.86 11.58 1.31
N THR A 180 -15.91 12.01 2.13
CA THR A 180 -14.54 11.46 2.10
C THR A 180 -14.47 10.01 2.58
N VAL A 181 -15.26 9.68 3.59
CA VAL A 181 -15.29 8.34 4.20
C VAL A 181 -15.98 7.35 3.26
N LEU A 182 -17.14 7.70 2.73
CA LEU A 182 -17.89 6.87 1.79
C LEU A 182 -17.17 6.70 0.48
N LEU A 183 -16.50 7.74 -0.04
CA LEU A 183 -15.72 7.62 -1.27
C LEU A 183 -14.60 6.59 -1.12
N ALA A 184 -13.89 6.59 0.01
CA ALA A 184 -12.85 5.61 0.28
C ALA A 184 -13.45 4.19 0.43
N ASP A 185 -14.55 4.05 1.17
CA ASP A 185 -15.23 2.78 1.40
C ASP A 185 -15.76 2.16 0.10
N GLU A 186 -16.50 2.92 -0.71
CA GLU A 186 -17.04 2.45 -1.99
C GLU A 186 -15.93 2.21 -3.02
N SER A 187 -14.87 3.02 -3.00
CA SER A 187 -13.71 2.75 -3.86
C SER A 187 -13.09 1.39 -3.54
N ASP A 188 -12.94 1.04 -2.26
CA ASP A 188 -12.34 -0.21 -1.82
C ASP A 188 -13.20 -1.43 -2.15
N LYS A 189 -14.53 -1.32 -2.05
CA LYS A 189 -15.46 -2.39 -2.45
C LYS A 189 -15.42 -2.69 -3.94
N LEU A 190 -15.05 -1.70 -4.76
CA LEU A 190 -14.96 -1.84 -6.21
C LEU A 190 -13.63 -2.42 -6.70
N LEU A 191 -12.66 -2.61 -5.81
CA LEU A 191 -11.36 -3.17 -6.17
C LEU A 191 -11.40 -4.69 -6.26
N ASP A 192 -10.72 -5.22 -7.26
CA ASP A 192 -10.43 -6.65 -7.37
C ASP A 192 -9.04 -6.93 -6.81
N GLU A 193 -9.01 -7.51 -5.61
CA GLU A 193 -7.77 -7.84 -4.90
C GLU A 193 -6.89 -8.83 -5.67
N GLU A 194 -7.47 -9.81 -6.38
CA GLU A 194 -6.69 -10.76 -7.17
C GLU A 194 -6.03 -10.07 -8.37
N SER A 195 -6.76 -9.18 -9.03
CA SER A 195 -6.24 -8.36 -10.12
C SER A 195 -5.11 -7.45 -9.65
N ILE A 196 -5.28 -6.78 -8.50
CA ILE A 196 -4.24 -5.91 -7.90
C ILE A 196 -2.95 -6.70 -7.67
N VAL A 197 -3.04 -7.88 -7.06
CA VAL A 197 -1.87 -8.71 -6.76
C VAL A 197 -1.18 -9.15 -8.05
N ARG A 198 -1.94 -9.60 -9.05
CA ARG A 198 -1.37 -10.03 -10.35
C ARG A 198 -0.66 -8.89 -11.08
N GLU A 199 -1.29 -7.73 -11.16
CA GLU A 199 -0.69 -6.54 -11.78
C GLU A 199 0.54 -6.04 -11.02
N ALA A 200 0.50 -6.07 -9.68
CA ALA A 200 1.64 -5.70 -8.85
C ALA A 200 2.85 -6.62 -9.07
N ILE A 201 2.63 -7.94 -9.13
CA ILE A 201 3.71 -8.91 -9.45
C ILE A 201 4.30 -8.61 -10.82
N SER A 202 3.44 -8.45 -11.84
CA SER A 202 3.90 -8.11 -13.20
C SER A 202 4.69 -6.79 -13.23
N ALA A 203 4.27 -5.78 -12.45
CA ALA A 203 4.99 -4.51 -12.35
C ALA A 203 6.38 -4.68 -11.70
N VAL A 204 6.51 -5.52 -10.68
CA VAL A 204 7.81 -5.83 -10.07
C VAL A 204 8.72 -6.58 -11.04
N GLU A 205 8.22 -7.62 -11.70
CA GLU A 205 9.01 -8.45 -12.63
C GLU A 205 9.56 -7.66 -13.83
N ASN A 206 8.77 -6.73 -14.34
CA ASN A 206 9.10 -6.00 -15.56
C ASN A 206 9.80 -4.66 -15.30
N ASN A 207 9.41 -3.97 -14.22
CA ASN A 207 9.79 -2.58 -13.99
C ASN A 207 10.34 -2.31 -12.59
N GLY A 208 10.39 -3.30 -11.69
CA GLY A 208 10.86 -3.12 -10.32
C GLY A 208 12.30 -2.59 -10.25
N ILE A 209 12.55 -1.64 -9.34
CA ILE A 209 13.86 -1.04 -9.11
C ILE A 209 14.28 -1.27 -7.65
N VAL A 210 15.39 -2.00 -7.48
CA VAL A 210 16.06 -2.17 -6.18
C VAL A 210 17.29 -1.28 -6.14
N PHE A 211 17.38 -0.43 -5.12
CA PHE A 211 18.57 0.36 -4.84
C PHE A 211 19.32 -0.20 -3.64
N LEU A 212 20.46 -0.84 -3.90
CA LEU A 212 21.39 -1.34 -2.88
C LEU A 212 22.39 -0.23 -2.54
N ASP A 213 22.24 0.34 -1.35
CA ASP A 213 23.13 1.36 -0.82
C ASP A 213 24.29 0.72 -0.05
N GLU A 214 25.43 1.41 -0.01
CA GLU A 214 26.63 0.97 0.73
C GLU A 214 27.16 -0.43 0.36
N ILE A 215 27.00 -0.85 -0.90
CA ILE A 215 27.49 -2.15 -1.38
C ILE A 215 29.01 -2.31 -1.25
N ASP A 216 29.76 -1.21 -1.24
CA ASP A 216 31.21 -1.21 -1.00
C ASP A 216 31.56 -1.78 0.38
N LYS A 217 30.66 -1.70 1.37
CA LYS A 217 30.90 -2.16 2.75
C LYS A 217 30.92 -3.68 2.91
N ILE A 218 30.35 -4.40 1.95
CA ILE A 218 30.31 -5.88 1.97
C ILE A 218 31.40 -6.51 1.10
N THR A 219 32.22 -5.70 0.41
CA THR A 219 33.35 -6.21 -0.37
C THR A 219 34.54 -6.63 0.51
N ALA A 220 35.25 -7.70 0.11
CA ALA A 220 36.46 -8.14 0.78
C ALA A 220 37.58 -7.08 0.65
N ARG A 221 38.32 -6.85 1.74
CA ARG A 221 39.52 -6.00 1.70
C ARG A 221 40.70 -6.88 1.33
N SER A 222 41.42 -6.52 0.27
CA SER A 222 42.52 -7.27 -0.37
C SER A 222 43.69 -7.74 0.53
N GLU A 223 43.70 -7.46 1.83
CA GLU A 223 44.83 -7.70 2.73
C GLU A 223 44.54 -8.59 3.96
N ARG A 224 43.32 -9.11 4.17
CA ARG A 224 43.00 -9.91 5.39
C ARG A 224 42.33 -11.26 5.10
N MET A 225 43.14 -12.28 4.79
CA MET A 225 42.72 -13.68 4.85
C MET A 225 42.40 -14.07 6.31
N GLY A 226 41.11 -14.17 6.68
CA GLY A 226 40.74 -14.81 7.94
C GLY A 226 39.32 -14.59 8.46
N ALA A 227 38.59 -13.57 8.00
CA ALA A 227 37.23 -13.27 8.48
C ALA A 227 36.21 -12.91 7.38
N ASP A 228 36.55 -13.14 6.09
CA ASP A 228 35.78 -12.61 4.96
C ASP A 228 34.64 -13.53 4.46
N VAL A 229 34.57 -14.78 4.94
CA VAL A 229 33.59 -15.80 4.44
C VAL A 229 32.14 -15.33 4.61
N SER A 230 31.83 -14.56 5.65
CA SER A 230 30.45 -14.07 5.88
C SER A 230 30.10 -12.81 5.10
N ARG A 231 31.08 -11.99 4.68
CA ARG A 231 30.80 -10.78 3.89
C ARG A 231 30.59 -11.10 2.42
N GLU A 232 31.32 -12.09 1.91
CA GLU A 232 31.18 -12.58 0.54
C GLU A 232 29.93 -13.45 0.31
N GLY A 233 29.30 -13.95 1.38
CA GLY A 233 28.08 -14.76 1.31
C GLY A 233 26.78 -13.96 1.14
N VAL A 234 26.86 -12.62 1.06
CA VAL A 234 25.74 -11.67 0.97
C VAL A 234 25.42 -11.30 -0.48
#